data_AF-A0AAD7EKS2-F1
#
_entry.id   AF-A0AAD7EKS2-F1
#
_cell.length_a   1.000
_cell.length_b   1.000
_cell.length_c   1.000
_cell.angle_alpha   90.00
_cell.angle_beta   90.00
_cell.angle_gamma   90.00
#
_symmetry.space_group_name_H-M   'P 1'
#
loop_
_entity.id
_entity.type
_entity.pdbx_description
1 polymer ?
#
loop_
_entity_poly.entity_id
_entity_poly.type
_entity_poly.pdbx_seq_one_letter_code
_entity_poly.pdbx_strand_id
1 'polypeptide(L)' 'FSPFTEPEPDHLMYKVNRSLKDRDRLSSIIPVANIRRSVHLLPKFGPVAPAQWKSTNVLDKC' A
#
# COMPACT_ATOMS: atom_id res chain seq x y z
N PHE A 1 0.32 15.84 26.32
CA PHE A 1 0.41 14.88 25.21
C PHE A 1 0.96 13.58 25.76
N SER A 2 0.22 12.46 25.64
CA SER A 2 0.69 11.12 26.02
C SER A 2 1.10 10.37 24.74
N PRO A 3 2.33 9.82 24.66
CA PRO A 3 2.74 9.01 23.52
C PRO A 3 1.95 7.70 23.44
N PHE A 4 1.59 7.26 22.23
CA PHE A 4 1.01 5.94 22.03
C PHE A 4 2.08 4.85 22.19
N THR A 5 1.98 4.08 23.28
CA THR A 5 2.87 2.95 23.59
C THR A 5 2.30 1.61 23.12
N GLU A 6 1.03 1.34 23.40
CA GLU A 6 0.37 0.08 23.07
C GLU A 6 -1.11 0.26 22.68
N PRO A 7 -1.67 -0.62 21.83
CA PRO A 7 -3.10 -0.68 21.55
C PRO A 7 -3.91 -0.89 22.84
N GLU A 8 -4.96 -0.10 23.01
CA GLU A 8 -5.97 -0.39 24.03
C GLU A 8 -6.82 -1.59 23.55
N PRO A 9 -7.12 -2.58 24.42
CA PRO A 9 -7.78 -3.84 24.03
C PRO A 9 -9.15 -3.71 23.34
N ASP A 10 -9.97 -2.74 23.75
CA ASP A 10 -11.35 -2.55 23.30
C ASP A 10 -11.46 -1.65 22.06
N HIS A 11 -10.47 -0.78 21.83
CA HIS A 11 -10.54 0.20 20.74
C HIS A 11 -10.01 -0.32 19.37
N LEU A 12 -9.43 -1.53 19.29
CA LEU A 12 -8.88 -2.13 18.04
C LEU A 12 -7.93 -1.19 17.25
N MET A 13 -7.29 -0.24 17.94
CA MET A 13 -6.45 0.78 17.33
C MET A 13 -5.00 0.29 17.26
N TYR A 14 -4.41 0.25 16.06
CA TYR A 14 -3.04 -0.24 15.86
C TYR A 14 -2.09 0.88 15.43
N LYS A 15 -0.82 0.77 15.86
CA LYS A 15 0.25 1.63 15.36
C LYS A 15 0.55 1.27 13.90
N VAL A 16 0.32 2.22 13.00
CA VAL A 16 0.68 2.06 11.59
C VAL A 16 2.13 2.50 11.38
N ASN A 17 2.98 1.59 10.90
CA ASN A 17 4.34 1.92 10.46
C ASN A 17 4.35 2.19 8.95
N ARG A 18 5.25 3.07 8.50
CA ARG A 18 5.39 3.42 7.08
C ARG A 18 6.15 2.31 6.34
N SER A 19 5.62 1.87 5.21
CA SER A 19 6.35 1.00 4.29
C SER A 19 7.32 1.83 3.44
N LEU A 20 8.61 1.50 3.52
CA LEU A 20 9.69 2.16 2.78
C LEU A 20 10.40 1.10 1.93
N LYS A 21 10.66 1.41 0.65
CA LYS A 21 11.56 0.65 -0.23
C LYS A 21 12.57 1.63 -0.81
N ASP A 22 13.85 1.31 -0.68
CA ASP A 22 14.96 2.16 -1.15
C ASP A 22 14.89 3.62 -0.67
N ARG A 23 14.37 3.83 0.55
CA ARG A 23 14.12 5.14 1.20
C ARG A 23 12.94 5.93 0.63
N ASP A 24 12.26 5.42 -0.38
CA ASP A 24 11.04 6.01 -0.92
C ASP A 24 9.78 5.36 -0.33
N ARG A 25 8.73 6.16 -0.22
CA ARG A 25 7.43 5.71 0.30
C ARG A 25 6.70 4.92 -0.79
N LEU A 26 6.46 3.63 -0.54
CA LEU A 26 5.67 2.78 -1.44
C LEU A 26 4.16 3.00 -1.33
N SER A 27 3.69 3.61 -0.23
CA SER A 27 2.28 3.82 0.02
C SER A 27 2.00 5.17 0.66
N SER A 28 0.80 5.69 0.39
CA SER A 28 0.28 6.93 0.97
C SER A 28 -0.99 6.65 1.76
N ILE A 29 -1.07 7.17 2.99
CA ILE A 29 -2.31 7.22 3.75
C ILE A 29 -3.04 8.50 3.34
N ILE A 30 -4.23 8.38 2.75
CA ILE A 30 -5.05 9.51 2.31
C ILE A 30 -6.41 9.51 3.00
N PRO A 31 -7.00 10.69 3.30
CA PRO A 31 -8.39 10.78 3.73
C PRO A 31 -9.34 10.13 2.72
N VAL A 32 -10.38 9.45 3.20
CA VAL A 32 -11.40 8.83 2.34
C VAL A 32 -12.07 9.87 1.43
N ALA A 33 -12.25 11.10 1.91
CA ALA A 33 -12.80 12.22 1.13
C ALA A 33 -11.97 12.57 -0.13
N ASN A 34 -10.71 12.15 -0.20
CA ASN A 34 -9.85 12.38 -1.38
C ASN A 34 -10.03 11.31 -2.46
N ILE A 35 -10.74 10.21 -2.18
CA ILE A 35 -11.01 9.14 -3.16
C ILE A 35 -12.20 9.58 -4.03
N ARG A 36 -11.94 9.89 -5.31
CA ARG A 36 -12.98 10.33 -6.25
C ARG A 36 -13.78 9.19 -6.87
N ARG A 37 -13.09 8.14 -7.32
CA ARG A 37 -13.69 6.96 -7.97
C ARG A 37 -12.70 5.80 -8.00
N SER A 38 -13.22 4.58 -8.01
CA SER A 38 -12.46 3.40 -8.39
C SER A 38 -12.32 3.35 -9.92
N VAL A 39 -11.17 2.88 -10.40
CA VAL A 39 -10.97 2.57 -11.81
C VAL A 39 -10.50 1.12 -11.92
N HIS A 40 -11.01 0.40 -12.92
CA HIS A 40 -10.45 -0.89 -13.27
C HIS A 40 -9.17 -0.66 -14.05
N LEU A 41 -8.04 -1.01 -13.44
CA LEU A 41 -6.77 -1.04 -14.14
C LEU A 41 -6.69 -2.38 -14.88
N LEU A 42 -6.71 -2.31 -16.20
CA LEU A 42 -6.39 -3.46 -17.03
C LEU A 42 -4.86 -3.55 -17.11
N PRO A 43 -4.26 -4.69 -16.74
CA PRO A 43 -2.83 -4.84 -16.84
C PRO A 43 -2.37 -4.73 -18.29
N LYS A 44 -1.28 -3.99 -18.53
CA LYS A 44 -0.71 -3.83 -19.87
C LYS A 44 0.31 -4.93 -20.18
N PHE A 45 -0.13 -6.18 -20.10
CA PHE A 45 0.60 -7.33 -20.60
C PHE A 45 -0.33 -8.18 -21.46
N GLY A 46 0.22 -9.10 -22.28
CA GLY A 46 -0.57 -9.98 -23.14
C GLY A 46 -1.46 -10.95 -22.37
N PRO A 47 -1.89 -12.07 -22.97
CA PRO A 47 -2.75 -13.06 -22.30
C PRO A 47 -2.11 -13.67 -21.03
N VAL A 48 -0.79 -13.58 -20.89
CA VAL A 48 -0.01 -14.19 -19.79
C VAL A 48 0.90 -13.13 -19.18
N ALA A 49 0.88 -13.01 -17.85
CA ALA A 49 1.81 -12.16 -17.11
C ALA A 49 3.25 -12.70 -17.25
N PRO A 50 4.26 -11.82 -17.40
CA PRO A 50 5.65 -12.26 -17.46
C PRO A 50 6.06 -13.10 -16.24
N ALA A 51 6.60 -14.30 -16.46
CA ALA A 51 6.86 -15.28 -15.39
C ALA A 51 7.90 -14.81 -14.36
N GLN A 52 8.75 -13.84 -14.73
CA GLN A 52 9.74 -13.22 -13.86
C GLN A 52 9.14 -12.20 -12.88
N TRP A 53 7.86 -11.86 -13.02
CA TRP A 53 7.19 -10.94 -12.11
C TRP A 53 6.95 -11.60 -10.75
N LYS A 54 7.28 -10.84 -9.71
CA LYS A 54 7.10 -11.16 -8.30
C LYS A 54 6.40 -9.98 -7.64
N SER A 55 5.74 -10.22 -6.51
CA SER A 55 5.14 -9.15 -5.70
C SER A 55 6.11 -8.00 -5.39
N THR A 56 7.41 -8.29 -5.35
CA THR A 56 8.48 -7.32 -5.07
C THR A 56 8.95 -6.49 -6.27
N ASN A 57 8.71 -6.94 -7.51
CA ASN A 57 9.27 -6.32 -8.73
C ASN A 57 8.23 -5.94 -9.80
N VAL A 58 6.98 -6.38 -9.64
CA VAL A 58 5.95 -6.20 -10.68
C VAL A 58 5.68 -4.72 -10.97
N LEU A 59 5.69 -3.86 -9.96
CA LEU A 59 5.48 -2.43 -10.13
C LEU A 59 6.65 -1.73 -10.84
N ASP A 60 7.87 -2.26 -10.73
CA ASP A 60 9.06 -1.69 -11.36
C ASP A 60 9.23 -2.18 -12.81
N LYS A 61 8.66 -3.34 -13.16
CA LYS A 61 8.82 -4.03 -14.45
C LYS A 61 7.57 -4.00 -15.34
N CYS A 62 6.54 -3.27 -14.93
CA CYS A 62 5.24 -3.07 -15.59
C CYS A 62 5.27 -1.84 -16.49
#